data_AF-A0A8T7HIU3-F1
#
_entry.id   AF-A0A8T7HIU3-F1
#
_cell.length_a   1.000
_cell.length_b   1.000
_cell.length_c   1.000
_cell.angle_alpha   90.00
_cell.angle_beta   90.00
_cell.angle_gamma   90.00
#
_symmetry.space_group_name_H-M   'P 1'
#
loop_
_entity.id
_entity.type
_entity.pdbx_description
1 polymer ?
#
loop_
_entity_poly.entity_id
_entity_poly.type
_entity_poly.pdbx_seq_one_letter_code
_entity_poly.pdbx_strand_id
1 'polypeptide(L)' 'MGTITINLNDGLEQSFRETVREELGVGKGKLGTAVQQALTAWIKEKKHDEISQRQIQLMKKGFKLGKYMFNRDDLHDRKY' A
#
# COMPACT_ATOMS: atom_id res chain seq x y z
N MET A 1 -16.26 -17.73 -4.62
CA MET A 1 -16.19 -16.37 -5.20
C MET A 1 -17.19 -15.50 -4.49
N GLY A 2 -16.75 -14.44 -3.80
CA GLY A 2 -17.66 -13.46 -3.21
C GLY A 2 -18.01 -12.40 -4.25
N THR A 3 -19.27 -11.98 -4.30
CA THR A 3 -19.72 -10.87 -5.16
C THR A 3 -19.85 -9.63 -4.30
N ILE A 4 -19.23 -8.53 -4.74
CA ILE A 4 -19.34 -7.22 -4.09
C ILE A 4 -20.02 -6.31 -5.08
N THR A 5 -21.16 -5.75 -4.70
CA THR A 5 -21.82 -4.68 -5.46
C THR A 5 -21.31 -3.35 -4.92
N ILE A 6 -20.73 -2.55 -5.80
CA ILE A 6 -20.15 -1.25 -5.47
C ILE A 6 -20.82 -0.19 -6.33
N ASN A 7 -21.16 0.93 -5.71
CA ASN A 7 -21.68 2.09 -6.42
C ASN A 7 -20.51 3.07 -6.63
N LEU A 8 -20.27 3.44 -7.88
CA LEU A 8 -19.21 4.37 -8.28
C LEU A 8 -19.86 5.59 -8.90
N ASN A 9 -19.23 6.75 -8.76
CA ASN A 9 -19.64 7.92 -9.53
C ASN A 9 -19.38 7.66 -11.03
N ASP A 10 -20.30 8.10 -11.89
CA ASP A 10 -20.27 7.94 -13.34
C ASP A 10 -18.91 8.33 -13.95
N GLY A 11 -18.32 9.45 -13.49
CA GLY A 11 -17.00 9.89 -13.98
C GLY A 11 -15.88 8.90 -13.64
N LEU A 12 -15.92 8.32 -12.44
CA LEU A 12 -14.93 7.33 -12.01
C LEU A 12 -15.12 6.00 -12.75
N GLU A 13 -16.36 5.57 -12.95
CA GLU A 13 -16.68 4.37 -13.73
C GLU A 13 -16.17 4.51 -15.17
N GLN A 14 -16.43 5.66 -15.79
CA GLN A 14 -16.05 5.91 -17.17
C GLN A 14 -14.52 5.89 -17.35
N SER A 15 -13.79 6.64 -16.53
CA SER A 15 -12.32 6.63 -16.57
C SER A 15 -11.76 5.24 -16.31
N PHE A 16 -12.30 4.50 -15.34
CA PHE A 16 -11.86 3.14 -15.06
C PHE A 16 -12.09 2.19 -16.25
N ARG A 17 -13.26 2.26 -16.89
CA ARG A 17 -13.55 1.46 -18.08
C ARG A 17 -12.61 1.79 -19.23
N GLU A 18 -12.27 3.06 -19.42
CA GLU A 18 -11.36 3.51 -20.46
C GLU A 18 -9.94 2.98 -20.23
N THR A 19 -9.39 3.15 -19.02
CA THR A 19 -8.09 2.59 -18.63
C THR A 19 -8.05 1.07 -18.81
N VAL A 20 -9.11 0.36 -18.44
CA VAL A 20 -9.16 -1.11 -18.62
C VAL A 20 -9.20 -1.49 -20.11
N ARG A 21 -9.87 -0.70 -20.94
CA ARG A 21 -9.88 -0.94 -22.40
C ARG A 21 -8.50 -0.74 -23.00
N GLU A 22 -7.76 0.27 -22.57
CA GLU A 22 -6.41 0.57 -23.05
C GLU A 22 -5.39 -0.50 -22.60
N GLU A 23 -5.39 -0.86 -21.31
CA GLU A 23 -4.38 -1.75 -20.72
C GLU A 23 -4.66 -3.24 -21.00
N LEU A 24 -5.92 -3.66 -20.86
CA LEU A 24 -6.30 -5.07 -20.84
C LEU A 24 -7.12 -5.50 -22.07
N GLY A 25 -7.51 -4.54 -22.92
CA GLY A 25 -8.34 -4.74 -24.10
C GLY A 25 -9.83 -4.90 -23.79
N VAL A 26 -10.63 -5.10 -24.83
CA VAL A 26 -12.08 -5.31 -24.71
C VAL A 26 -12.38 -6.81 -24.60
N GLY A 27 -13.05 -7.24 -23.53
CA GLY A 27 -13.44 -8.64 -23.36
C GLY A 27 -14.27 -8.92 -22.11
N LYS A 28 -15.08 -9.97 -22.17
CA LYS A 28 -15.89 -10.43 -21.03
C LYS A 28 -14.96 -10.83 -19.87
N GLY A 29 -15.16 -10.23 -18.70
CA GLY A 29 -14.36 -10.52 -17.50
C GLY A 29 -13.15 -9.60 -17.26
N LYS A 30 -12.73 -8.79 -18.24
CA LYS A 30 -11.57 -7.89 -18.10
C LYS A 30 -11.75 -6.85 -17.00
N LEU A 31 -12.96 -6.27 -16.89
CA LEU A 31 -13.31 -5.37 -15.78
C LEU A 31 -13.22 -6.07 -14.42
N GLY A 32 -13.68 -7.32 -14.32
CA GLY A 32 -13.56 -8.10 -13.09
C GLY A 32 -12.10 -8.35 -12.71
N THR A 33 -11.26 -8.70 -13.69
CA THR A 33 -9.82 -8.87 -13.49
C THR A 33 -9.15 -7.57 -13.05
N ALA A 34 -9.49 -6.44 -13.67
CA ALA A 34 -8.96 -5.13 -13.30
C ALA A 34 -9.37 -4.74 -11.87
N VAL A 35 -10.63 -4.96 -11.49
CA VAL A 35 -11.11 -4.71 -10.12
C VAL A 35 -10.35 -5.59 -9.11
N GLN A 36 -10.12 -6.86 -9.43
CA GLN A 36 -9.32 -7.74 -8.56
C GLN A 36 -7.87 -7.26 -8.42
N GLN A 37 -7.24 -6.82 -9.51
CA GLN A 37 -5.89 -6.26 -9.48
C GLN A 37 -5.83 -4.98 -8.64
N ALA A 38 -6.77 -4.05 -8.84
CA ALA A 38 -6.85 -2.81 -8.09
C ALA A 38 -7.03 -3.06 -6.59
N LEU A 39 -7.95 -3.95 -6.21
CA LEU A 39 -8.15 -4.34 -4.81
C LEU A 39 -6.91 -5.00 -4.19
N THR A 40 -6.24 -5.86 -4.95
CA THR A 40 -5.00 -6.52 -4.50
C THR A 40 -3.88 -5.50 -4.27
N ALA A 41 -3.71 -4.57 -5.20
CA ALA A 41 -2.73 -3.49 -5.09
C ALA A 41 -3.02 -2.60 -3.88
N TRP A 42 -4.27 -2.19 -3.69
CA TRP A 42 -4.70 -1.38 -2.55
C TRP A 42 -4.47 -2.06 -1.20
N ILE A 43 -4.81 -3.35 -1.09
CA ILE A 43 -4.55 -4.13 0.15
C ILE A 43 -3.05 -4.20 0.43
N LYS A 44 -2.23 -4.40 -0.61
CA LYS A 44 -0.77 -4.47 -0.47
C LYS A 44 -0.19 -3.14 -0.03
N GLU A 45 -0.65 -2.04 -0.61
CA GLU A 45 -0.29 -0.67 -0.23
C GLU A 45 -0.64 -0.41 1.24
N LYS A 46 -1.89 -0.70 1.66
CA LYS A 46 -2.31 -0.49 3.06
C LYS A 46 -1.54 -1.34 4.06
N LYS A 47 -1.19 -2.58 3.71
CA LYS A 47 -0.28 -3.39 4.54
C LYS A 47 1.12 -2.79 4.62
N HIS A 48 1.63 -2.23 3.53
CA HIS A 48 2.93 -1.57 3.52
C HIS A 48 2.93 -0.30 4.38
N ASP A 49 1.85 0.48 4.34
CA ASP A 49 1.65 1.64 5.21
C ASP A 49 1.61 1.23 6.70
N GLU A 50 0.88 0.17 7.04
CA GLU A 50 0.84 -0.35 8.42
C GLU A 50 2.21 -0.82 8.90
N ILE A 51 2.97 -1.52 8.05
CA ILE A 51 4.34 -1.96 8.37
C ILE A 51 5.25 -0.74 8.54
N SER A 52 5.16 0.25 7.65
CA SER A 52 5.97 1.47 7.71
C SER A 52 5.66 2.28 8.96
N GLN A 53 4.38 2.46 9.30
CA GLN A 53 3.94 3.12 10.53
C GLN A 53 4.43 2.35 11.78
N ARG A 54 4.33 1.02 11.77
CA ARG A 54 4.85 0.17 12.86
C ARG A 54 6.37 0.28 13.01
N GLN A 55 7.11 0.29 11.91
CA GLN A 55 8.56 0.46 11.92
C GLN A 55 8.96 1.85 12.41
N ILE A 56 8.29 2.91 11.97
CA ILE A 56 8.48 4.28 12.47
C ILE A 56 8.19 4.35 13.98
N GLN A 57 7.15 3.67 14.45
CA GLN A 57 6.85 3.61 15.89
C GLN A 57 7.91 2.82 16.68
N LEU A 58 8.47 1.75 16.12
CA LEU A 58 9.59 1.02 16.72
C LEU A 58 10.87 1.86 16.76
N MET A 59 11.15 2.63 15.71
CA MET A 59 12.27 3.60 15.69
C MET A 59 12.07 4.72 16.72
N LYS A 60 10.84 5.24 16.85
CA LYS A 60 10.50 6.26 17.86
C LYS A 60 10.56 5.73 19.29
N LYS A 61 10.24 4.45 19.51
CA LYS A 61 10.24 3.86 20.86
C LYS A 61 11.64 3.67 21.45
N GLY A 62 12.70 3.71 20.64
CA GLY A 62 14.07 3.51 21.10
C GLY A 62 14.30 2.09 21.59
N PHE A 63 15.23 1.35 20.97
CA PHE A 63 15.56 0.00 21.42
C PHE A 63 16.42 0.07 22.68
N LYS A 64 15.91 -0.39 23.84
CA LYS A 64 16.75 -0.73 24.99
C LYS A 64 17.48 -2.05 24.71
N LEU A 65 18.58 -1.97 23.99
CA LEU A 65 19.52 -3.09 23.79
C LEU A 65 20.42 -3.22 25.03
N GLY A 66 19.86 -3.72 26.13
CA GLY A 66 20.62 -4.01 27.35
C GLY A 66 21.34 -2.78 27.94
N LYS A 67 22.64 -2.93 28.27
CA LYS A 67 23.46 -1.93 28.99
C LYS A 67 23.78 -0.65 28.20
N TYR A 68 23.32 -0.53 26.95
CA TYR A 68 23.59 0.62 26.10
C TYR A 68 22.28 1.18 25.54
N MET A 69 22.00 2.43 25.88
CA MET A 69 20.90 3.23 25.32
C MET A 69 21.52 4.09 24.21
N PHE A 70 21.23 3.76 22.96
CA PHE A 70 21.69 4.58 21.83
C PHE A 70 20.55 5.49 21.39
N ASN A 71 20.78 6.80 21.44
CA ASN A 71 19.93 7.76 20.72
C ASN A 71 20.35 7.79 19.25
N ARG A 72 19.42 8.15 18.36
CA ARG A 72 19.68 8.19 16.92
C ARG A 72 20.83 9.16 16.58
N ASP A 73 20.97 10.25 17.33
CA ASP A 73 22.06 11.21 17.20
C ASP A 73 23.44 10.61 17.58
N ASP A 74 23.51 9.69 18.56
CA ASP A 74 24.77 9.03 18.96
C ASP A 74 25.35 8.11 17.86
N LEU A 75 24.50 7.55 17.00
CA LEU A 75 24.91 6.59 15.97
C LEU A 75 25.55 7.25 14.72
N HIS A 76 25.35 8.57 14.55
CA HIS A 76 25.83 9.30 13.38
C HIS A 76 27.12 10.08 13.61
N ASP A 77 27.60 10.19 14.85
CA ASP A 77 28.88 10.85 15.15
C ASP A 77 30.04 9.86 14.95
N ARG A 78 30.32 9.53 13.68
CA ARG A 78 31.60 8.91 13.31
C ARG A 78 32.69 9.96 13.42
N LYS A 79 33.23 10.15 14.63
CA LYS A 79 34.51 10.82 14.83
C LYS A 79 35.63 9.93 14.29
N TYR A 80 36.19 10.32 13.15
CA TYR A 80 37.56 9.98 12.75
C TYR A 80 38.55 10.88 13.50
#